data_AF-A0A348VYQ9-F1
#
_entry.id   AF-A0A348VYQ9-F1
#
_cell.length_a   1.000
_cell.length_b   1.000
_cell.length_c   1.000
_cell.angle_alpha   90.00
_cell.angle_beta   90.00
_cell.angle_gamma   90.00
#
_symmetry.space_group_name_H-M   'P 1'
#
loop_
_entity.id
_entity.type
_entity.pdbx_description
1 polymer ?
#
loop_
_entity_poly.entity_id
_entity_poly.type
_entity_poly.pdbx_seq_one_letter_code
_entity_poly.pdbx_strand_id
1 'polypeptide(L)'
;MVSICLNSYSSFGEYLIKKSFTAITRVWGTDGNGGVNASNISYTSEGYVKVAIDGATRVGGAIKSNELYDQGSFEFVASTTAKSGVATAFWTFFYADNGNVNHEIDIEAFNTNDVIYSSYTSESDSTHVNAKLDFDLSANTVHKYRFDWYRGEKVEYYIDDVLVATITENIPTKPMEVWIGAWCPSWAGEQTNDKSEMTIYSFNYRSFN
;
A
#
# COMPACT_ATOMS: atom_id res chain seq x y z
N MET A 1 0.53 -6.69 28.22
CA MET A 1 1.03 -7.54 27.11
C MET A 1 -0.18 -8.33 26.61
N VAL A 2 -0.98 -7.72 25.73
CA VAL A 2 -2.16 -8.39 25.19
C VAL A 2 -1.66 -9.24 24.02
N SER A 3 -1.52 -10.53 24.29
CA SER A 3 -1.26 -11.53 23.26
C SER A 3 -2.52 -11.59 22.39
N ILE A 4 -2.44 -11.02 21.19
CA ILE A 4 -3.44 -11.27 20.16
C ILE A 4 -3.26 -12.72 19.77
N CYS A 5 -4.23 -13.53 20.18
CA CYS A 5 -4.26 -14.96 19.99
C CYS A 5 -4.29 -15.24 18.47
N LEU A 6 -3.23 -15.85 17.94
CA LEU A 6 -3.11 -16.28 16.53
C LEU A 6 -4.10 -17.39 16.13
N ASN A 7 -5.03 -17.76 17.01
CA ASN A 7 -5.95 -18.89 16.83
C ASN A 7 -7.37 -18.40 16.53
N SER A 8 -7.56 -17.71 15.40
CA SER A 8 -8.79 -17.79 14.57
C SER A 8 -8.71 -16.82 13.38
N TYR A 9 -7.74 -16.96 12.48
CA TYR A 9 -7.77 -16.27 11.18
C TYR A 9 -8.57 -17.04 10.10
N SER A 10 -9.36 -18.04 10.53
CA SER A 10 -10.21 -18.89 9.69
C SER A 10 -11.54 -18.23 9.29
N SER A 11 -11.65 -16.90 9.33
CA SER A 11 -12.89 -16.20 8.96
C SER A 11 -12.70 -14.91 8.16
N PHE A 12 -11.58 -14.75 7.45
CA PHE A 12 -11.60 -13.88 6.26
C PHE A 12 -12.33 -14.67 5.16
N GLY A 13 -13.65 -14.53 5.17
CA GLY A 13 -14.55 -15.18 4.23
C GLY A 13 -14.10 -14.98 2.78
N GLU A 14 -14.29 -16.03 1.98
CA GLU A 14 -14.17 -16.15 0.53
C GLU A 14 -13.94 -14.87 -0.33
N TYR A 15 -12.81 -14.18 -0.18
CA TYR A 15 -12.32 -13.25 -1.20
C TYR A 15 -10.83 -13.49 -1.43
N LEU A 16 -10.58 -14.50 -2.26
CA LEU A 16 -9.27 -14.83 -2.77
C LEU A 16 -8.70 -13.62 -3.54
N ILE A 17 -7.54 -13.11 -3.12
CA ILE A 17 -6.70 -12.18 -3.93
C ILE A 17 -6.43 -12.76 -5.34
N LYS A 18 -6.61 -14.07 -5.54
CA LYS A 18 -6.28 -14.80 -6.79
C LYS A 18 -7.15 -14.52 -8.01
N LYS A 19 -8.31 -13.84 -7.93
CA LYS A 19 -9.15 -13.63 -9.13
C LYS A 19 -9.16 -12.22 -9.72
N SER A 20 -8.61 -11.23 -9.02
CA SER A 20 -8.69 -9.85 -9.50
C SER A 20 -7.36 -9.09 -9.42
N PHE A 21 -6.25 -9.73 -9.05
CA PHE A 21 -4.94 -9.10 -8.97
C PHE A 21 -3.87 -9.85 -9.77
N THR A 22 -2.91 -9.10 -10.31
CA THR A 22 -1.78 -9.58 -11.12
C THR A 22 -0.47 -9.08 -10.49
N ALA A 23 0.53 -9.96 -10.39
CA ALA A 23 1.89 -9.56 -9.99
C ALA A 23 2.56 -8.79 -11.14
N ILE A 24 3.26 -7.71 -10.82
CA ILE A 24 3.79 -6.79 -11.84
C ILE A 24 5.30 -6.56 -11.68
N THR A 25 5.94 -6.20 -12.79
CA THR A 25 7.30 -5.66 -12.78
C THR A 25 7.27 -4.23 -13.33
N ARG A 26 7.71 -3.27 -12.52
CA ARG A 26 7.72 -1.84 -12.88
C ARG A 26 8.72 -1.08 -12.02
N VAL A 27 9.30 -0.03 -12.58
CA VAL A 27 10.16 0.92 -11.88
C VAL A 27 9.53 2.31 -12.01
N TRP A 28 9.57 3.09 -10.94
CA TRP A 28 9.08 4.47 -10.89
C TRP A 28 10.22 5.40 -10.45
N GLY A 29 10.14 6.67 -10.80
CA GLY A 29 11.11 7.68 -10.37
C GLY A 29 12.55 7.41 -10.85
N THR A 30 13.49 8.19 -10.31
CA THR A 30 14.91 8.17 -10.69
C THR A 30 15.85 8.21 -9.48
N ASP A 31 15.34 7.95 -8.27
CA ASP A 31 16.05 8.07 -6.99
C ASP A 31 16.86 6.81 -6.60
N GLY A 32 17.16 5.96 -7.59
CA GLY A 32 17.93 4.74 -7.43
C GLY A 32 17.16 3.58 -6.81
N ASN A 33 15.82 3.66 -6.66
CA ASN A 33 15.02 2.47 -6.37
C ASN A 33 15.06 1.48 -7.56
N GLY A 34 15.05 0.18 -7.27
CA GLY A 34 15.00 -0.89 -8.27
C GLY A 34 13.57 -1.24 -8.71
N GLY A 35 12.57 -0.48 -8.24
CA GLY A 35 11.16 -0.74 -8.46
C GLY A 35 10.67 -2.03 -7.77
N VAL A 36 9.74 -2.69 -8.45
CA VAL A 36 9.16 -3.95 -8.00
C VAL A 36 9.23 -5.00 -9.11
N ASN A 37 9.31 -6.27 -8.71
CA ASN A 37 9.38 -7.40 -9.63
C ASN A 37 8.33 -8.45 -9.30
N ALA A 38 7.64 -8.96 -10.33
CA ALA A 38 6.62 -9.99 -10.19
C ALA A 38 7.19 -11.29 -9.58
N SER A 39 8.48 -11.58 -9.77
CA SER A 39 9.14 -12.74 -9.16
C SER A 39 9.22 -12.67 -7.63
N ASN A 40 9.03 -11.50 -7.04
CA ASN A 40 9.03 -11.30 -5.60
C ASN A 40 7.65 -11.54 -4.97
N ILE A 41 6.66 -11.94 -5.77
CA ILE A 41 5.31 -12.29 -5.30
C ILE A 41 5.18 -13.81 -5.18
N SER A 42 4.75 -14.27 -4.00
CA SER A 42 4.37 -15.66 -3.80
C SER A 42 3.03 -15.78 -3.09
N TYR A 43 2.28 -16.83 -3.40
CA TYR A 43 0.95 -17.09 -2.84
C TYR A 43 1.03 -18.30 -1.92
N THR A 44 0.53 -18.14 -0.70
CA THR A 44 0.47 -19.20 0.31
C THR A 44 -0.70 -20.16 0.05
N SER A 45 -0.70 -21.33 0.69
CA SER A 45 -1.82 -22.27 0.66
C SER A 45 -3.08 -21.71 1.33
N GLU A 46 -2.89 -20.81 2.28
CA GLU A 46 -3.93 -20.15 3.08
C GLU A 46 -4.58 -18.97 2.34
N GLY A 47 -4.02 -18.56 1.18
CA GLY A 47 -4.58 -17.51 0.33
C GLY A 47 -3.95 -16.13 0.51
N TYR A 48 -2.97 -15.97 1.40
CA TYR A 48 -2.20 -14.74 1.59
C TYR A 48 -1.15 -14.55 0.49
N VAL A 49 -0.74 -13.31 0.29
CA VAL A 49 0.36 -12.93 -0.61
C VAL A 49 1.57 -12.51 0.20
N LYS A 50 2.71 -13.15 -0.07
CA LYS A 50 4.02 -12.77 0.48
C LYS A 50 4.78 -11.97 -0.57
N VAL A 51 5.30 -10.83 -0.15
CA VAL A 51 6.08 -9.91 -0.99
C VAL A 51 7.50 -9.89 -0.46
N ALA A 52 8.44 -10.46 -1.21
CA ALA A 52 9.85 -10.39 -0.88
C ALA A 52 10.44 -9.04 -1.25
N ILE A 53 11.36 -8.54 -0.43
CA ILE A 53 12.15 -7.34 -0.69
C ILE A 53 13.64 -7.68 -0.60
N ASP A 54 14.39 -7.31 -1.62
CA ASP A 54 15.85 -7.36 -1.63
C ASP A 54 16.42 -5.95 -1.47
N GLY A 55 16.89 -5.63 -0.25
CA GLY A 55 17.47 -4.33 0.05
C GLY A 55 18.74 -4.05 -0.75
N ALA A 56 19.52 -5.09 -1.08
CA ALA A 56 20.78 -4.92 -1.79
C ALA A 56 20.57 -4.42 -3.22
N THR A 57 19.52 -4.89 -3.89
CA THR A 57 19.13 -4.44 -5.24
C THR A 57 18.06 -3.36 -5.23
N ARG A 58 17.51 -3.02 -4.05
CA ARG A 58 16.38 -2.10 -3.86
C ARG A 58 15.15 -2.51 -4.68
N VAL A 59 14.92 -3.82 -4.80
CA VAL A 59 13.79 -4.38 -5.57
C VAL A 59 12.79 -5.02 -4.61
N GLY A 60 11.57 -4.50 -4.62
CA GLY A 60 10.44 -5.07 -3.90
C GLY A 60 9.50 -5.88 -4.78
N GLY A 61 8.23 -5.95 -4.44
CA GLY A 61 7.20 -6.64 -5.19
C GLY A 61 5.86 -5.94 -5.04
N ALA A 62 5.01 -6.02 -6.06
CA ALA A 62 3.64 -5.51 -5.96
C ALA A 62 2.66 -6.39 -6.75
N ILE A 63 1.42 -6.39 -6.27
CA ILE A 63 0.25 -6.86 -7.01
C ILE A 63 -0.64 -5.67 -7.36
N LYS A 64 -1.35 -5.79 -8.48
CA LYS A 64 -2.23 -4.76 -9.02
C LYS A 64 -3.57 -5.35 -9.41
N SER A 65 -4.67 -4.65 -9.16
CA SER A 65 -5.99 -5.07 -9.62
C SER A 65 -6.08 -5.08 -11.15
N ASN A 66 -6.92 -5.97 -11.67
CA ASN A 66 -7.28 -6.03 -13.09
C ASN A 66 -8.47 -5.12 -13.44
N GLU A 67 -9.12 -4.57 -12.42
CA GLU A 67 -10.30 -3.70 -12.52
C GLU A 67 -9.99 -2.31 -11.97
N LEU A 68 -10.78 -1.34 -12.42
CA LEU A 68 -10.78 0.02 -11.89
C LEU A 68 -11.89 0.16 -10.84
N TYR A 69 -11.57 0.85 -9.75
CA TYR A 69 -12.50 1.12 -8.66
C TYR A 69 -12.90 2.61 -8.63
N ASP A 70 -14.15 2.85 -8.24
CA ASP A 70 -14.72 4.18 -8.04
C ASP A 70 -14.56 4.60 -6.57
N GLN A 71 -15.17 5.72 -6.18
CA GLN A 71 -15.24 6.17 -4.80
C GLN A 71 -15.79 5.11 -3.87
N GLY A 72 -15.25 5.05 -2.66
CA GLY A 72 -15.58 4.01 -1.71
C GLY A 72 -14.56 3.89 -0.60
N SER A 73 -14.76 2.84 0.19
CA SER A 73 -13.86 2.44 1.26
C SER A 73 -12.95 1.32 0.77
N PHE A 74 -11.65 1.56 0.83
CA PHE A 74 -10.59 0.63 0.42
C PHE A 74 -9.86 0.15 1.67
N GLU A 75 -10.02 -1.11 2.01
CA GLU A 75 -9.48 -1.69 3.24
C GLU A 75 -8.47 -2.79 2.90
N PHE A 76 -7.31 -2.71 3.55
CA PHE A 76 -6.18 -3.63 3.39
C PHE A 76 -5.82 -4.20 4.76
N VAL A 77 -5.60 -5.50 4.83
CA VAL A 77 -5.05 -6.14 6.03
C VAL A 77 -3.68 -6.69 5.68
N ALA A 78 -2.65 -6.22 6.38
CA ALA A 78 -1.27 -6.54 6.05
C ALA A 78 -0.34 -6.45 7.28
N SER A 79 0.82 -7.08 7.18
CA SER A 79 1.98 -6.84 8.05
C SER A 79 3.09 -6.19 7.22
N THR A 80 3.66 -5.07 7.69
CA THR A 80 4.66 -4.29 6.94
C THR A 80 6.09 -4.73 7.28
N THR A 81 7.13 -4.00 6.86
CA THR A 81 8.51 -4.22 7.29
C THR A 81 9.11 -2.92 7.81
N ALA A 82 9.89 -3.00 8.90
CA ALA A 82 10.61 -1.84 9.45
C ALA A 82 12.04 -1.72 8.94
N LYS A 83 12.38 -2.41 7.85
CA LYS A 83 13.72 -2.30 7.26
C LYS A 83 13.91 -0.92 6.64
N SER A 84 15.02 -0.28 7.00
CA SER A 84 15.47 0.96 6.38
C SER A 84 15.53 0.84 4.86
N GLY A 85 15.08 1.88 4.17
CA GLY A 85 15.07 1.97 2.72
C GLY A 85 13.93 1.18 2.06
N VAL A 86 12.91 0.77 2.83
CA VAL A 86 11.73 0.06 2.33
C VAL A 86 10.47 0.77 2.77
N ALA A 87 9.54 0.97 1.83
CA ALA A 87 8.18 1.42 2.08
C ALA A 87 7.19 0.33 1.67
N THR A 88 6.29 -0.04 2.57
CA THR A 88 5.08 -0.78 2.24
C THR A 88 4.02 0.22 1.79
N ALA A 89 3.46 0.01 0.60
CA ALA A 89 2.50 0.91 -0.03
C ALA A 89 1.17 0.20 -0.31
N PHE A 90 0.08 0.89 0.01
CA PHE A 90 -1.28 0.59 -0.41
C PHE A 90 -1.76 1.79 -1.20
N TRP A 91 -1.96 1.64 -2.51
CA TRP A 91 -2.28 2.80 -3.34
C TRP A 91 -3.31 2.51 -4.40
N THR A 92 -4.00 3.55 -4.83
CA THR A 92 -4.77 3.55 -6.07
C THR A 92 -4.05 4.38 -7.11
N PHE A 93 -4.08 3.95 -8.37
CA PHE A 93 -3.29 4.58 -9.42
C PHE A 93 -4.03 4.56 -10.76
N PHE A 94 -4.10 5.72 -11.42
CA PHE A 94 -4.46 5.88 -12.81
C PHE A 94 -3.48 6.85 -13.46
N TYR A 95 -2.81 6.38 -14.49
CA TYR A 95 -1.75 7.13 -15.16
C TYR A 95 -1.98 7.16 -16.66
N ALA A 96 -2.01 8.37 -17.23
CA ALA A 96 -2.17 8.59 -18.65
C ALA A 96 -1.39 9.84 -19.10
N ASP A 97 -1.40 10.10 -20.41
CA ASP A 97 -0.85 11.31 -21.03
C ASP A 97 0.58 11.65 -20.59
N ASN A 98 1.41 10.62 -20.45
CA ASN A 98 2.82 10.73 -20.06
C ASN A 98 3.03 11.51 -18.74
N GLY A 99 2.18 11.25 -17.74
CA GLY A 99 2.28 11.82 -16.38
C GLY A 99 1.47 13.07 -16.14
N ASN A 100 0.91 13.67 -17.21
CA ASN A 100 0.02 14.81 -17.07
C ASN A 100 -1.32 14.45 -16.42
N VAL A 101 -1.70 13.16 -16.47
CA VAL A 101 -2.83 12.63 -15.71
C VAL A 101 -2.28 11.58 -14.77
N ASN A 102 -2.12 11.94 -13.50
CA ASN A 102 -1.78 11.02 -12.42
C ASN A 102 -2.80 11.16 -11.29
N HIS A 103 -3.79 10.27 -11.28
CA HIS A 103 -4.72 10.17 -10.17
C HIS A 103 -4.23 9.08 -9.25
N GLU A 104 -3.94 9.44 -8.00
CA GLU A 104 -3.32 8.53 -7.05
C GLU A 104 -3.70 8.87 -5.61
N ILE A 105 -3.80 7.84 -4.78
CA ILE A 105 -4.04 7.93 -3.33
C ILE A 105 -3.16 6.88 -2.69
N ASP A 106 -2.39 7.24 -1.66
CA ASP A 106 -1.41 6.35 -1.06
C ASP A 106 -1.51 6.31 0.47
N ILE A 107 -1.23 5.13 1.00
CA ILE A 107 -0.73 4.93 2.36
C ILE A 107 0.64 4.25 2.22
N GLU A 108 1.70 4.96 2.58
CA GLU A 108 3.07 4.44 2.54
C GLU A 108 3.65 4.36 3.95
N ALA A 109 3.78 3.15 4.49
CA ALA A 109 4.34 2.88 5.81
C ALA A 109 5.80 2.43 5.69
N PHE A 110 6.67 3.00 6.52
CA PHE A 110 8.11 2.73 6.54
C PHE A 110 8.67 2.94 7.94
N ASN A 111 9.92 2.48 8.14
CA ASN A 111 10.49 2.32 9.47
C ASN A 111 9.50 1.57 10.40
N THR A 112 9.53 1.84 11.70
CA THR A 112 8.64 1.19 12.66
C THR A 112 7.23 1.79 12.67
N ASN A 113 7.07 3.06 12.34
CA ASN A 113 5.85 3.83 12.63
C ASN A 113 5.73 5.13 11.83
N ASP A 114 6.54 5.34 10.80
CA ASP A 114 6.42 6.51 9.93
C ASP A 114 5.45 6.18 8.78
N VAL A 115 4.57 7.11 8.45
CA VAL A 115 3.58 6.94 7.39
C VAL A 115 3.46 8.22 6.57
N ILE A 116 3.40 8.09 5.25
CA ILE A 116 3.00 9.16 4.34
C ILE A 116 1.62 8.83 3.79
N TYR A 117 0.72 9.81 3.89
CA TYR A 117 -0.57 9.79 3.19
C TYR A 117 -0.50 10.81 2.06
N SER A 118 -0.87 10.40 0.85
CA SER A 118 -0.81 11.30 -0.30
C SER A 118 -1.98 11.16 -1.25
N SER A 119 -2.25 12.24 -1.96
CA SER A 119 -3.31 12.34 -2.96
C SER A 119 -2.80 13.17 -4.13
N TYR A 120 -2.99 12.69 -5.35
CA TYR A 120 -2.50 13.31 -6.58
C TYR A 120 -3.61 13.51 -7.61
N THR A 121 -3.51 14.60 -8.37
CA THR A 121 -4.24 14.78 -9.63
C THR A 121 -3.32 14.89 -10.86
N SER A 122 -2.04 15.13 -10.62
CA SER A 122 -0.94 15.04 -11.59
C SER A 122 0.37 14.80 -10.82
N GLU A 123 1.49 14.52 -11.51
CA GLU A 123 2.80 14.45 -10.84
C GLU A 123 3.22 15.79 -10.19
N SER A 124 2.67 16.92 -10.64
CA SER A 124 2.96 18.25 -10.09
C SER A 124 1.95 18.74 -9.04
N ASP A 125 0.74 18.17 -9.03
CA ASP A 125 -0.37 18.60 -8.17
C ASP A 125 -0.71 17.49 -7.18
N SER A 126 -0.14 17.59 -5.99
CA SER A 126 -0.27 16.59 -4.93
C SER A 126 -0.28 17.18 -3.53
N THR A 127 -0.94 16.48 -2.60
CA THR A 127 -0.98 16.81 -1.18
C THR A 127 -0.39 15.66 -0.38
N HIS A 128 0.44 15.97 0.61
CA HIS A 128 1.14 14.98 1.45
C HIS A 128 0.92 15.29 2.93
N VAL A 129 0.66 14.26 3.72
CA VAL A 129 0.63 14.32 5.18
C VAL A 129 1.60 13.28 5.72
N ASN A 130 2.69 13.76 6.33
CA ASN A 130 3.67 12.91 6.99
C ASN A 130 3.26 12.73 8.45
N ALA A 131 3.13 11.49 8.90
CA ALA A 131 2.75 11.15 10.26
C ALA A 131 3.79 10.21 10.89
N LYS A 132 3.92 10.32 12.21
CA LYS A 132 4.66 9.36 13.04
C LYS A 132 3.70 8.85 14.11
N LEU A 133 3.35 7.58 14.04
CA LEU A 133 2.38 6.95 14.93
C LEU A 133 3.00 6.63 16.30
N ASP A 134 2.18 6.41 17.32
CA ASP A 134 2.61 6.01 18.67
C ASP A 134 2.62 4.48 18.87
N PHE A 135 2.36 3.71 17.81
CA PHE A 135 2.42 2.25 17.78
C PHE A 135 3.25 1.72 16.60
N ASP A 136 3.67 0.46 16.72
CA ASP A 136 4.57 -0.23 15.78
C ASP A 136 3.77 -0.96 14.68
N LEU A 137 4.09 -0.68 13.42
CA LEU A 137 3.47 -1.25 12.23
C LEU A 137 4.20 -2.48 11.64
N SER A 138 5.36 -2.84 12.19
CA SER A 138 6.35 -3.73 11.56
C SER A 138 6.00 -5.22 11.53
N ALA A 139 6.86 -6.04 10.89
CA ALA A 139 6.62 -7.39 10.35
C ALA A 139 5.97 -8.47 11.23
N ASN A 140 5.75 -8.22 12.51
CA ASN A 140 5.08 -9.15 13.42
C ASN A 140 3.74 -8.63 13.95
N THR A 141 3.28 -7.47 13.50
CA THR A 141 1.95 -6.94 13.79
C THR A 141 1.11 -6.91 12.51
N VAL A 142 -0.13 -7.37 12.64
CA VAL A 142 -1.12 -7.31 11.57
C VAL A 142 -1.99 -6.10 11.85
N HIS A 143 -2.04 -5.19 10.89
CA HIS A 143 -2.83 -3.97 10.98
C HIS A 143 -3.82 -3.89 9.83
N LYS A 144 -4.85 -3.09 10.07
CA LYS A 144 -5.84 -2.73 9.08
C LYS A 144 -5.57 -1.31 8.60
N TYR A 145 -5.30 -1.16 7.31
CA TYR A 145 -5.11 0.11 6.64
C TYR A 145 -6.33 0.40 5.81
N ARG A 146 -6.84 1.62 5.84
CA ARG A 146 -8.01 1.96 5.04
C ARG A 146 -7.96 3.41 4.61
N PHE A 147 -8.44 3.69 3.41
CA PHE A 147 -8.86 5.03 3.06
C PHE A 147 -10.29 5.02 2.52
N ASP A 148 -11.04 6.06 2.91
CA ASP A 148 -12.36 6.35 2.40
C ASP A 148 -12.22 7.51 1.42
N TRP A 149 -12.40 7.21 0.13
CA TRP A 149 -12.27 8.18 -0.95
C TRP A 149 -13.63 8.70 -1.36
N TYR A 150 -13.85 9.99 -1.15
CA TYR A 150 -15.01 10.74 -1.59
C TYR A 150 -14.58 11.55 -2.83
N ARG A 151 -15.00 11.10 -4.02
CA ARG A 151 -14.48 11.59 -5.30
C ARG A 151 -14.53 13.11 -5.42
N GLY A 152 -13.38 13.73 -5.68
CA GLY A 152 -13.26 15.18 -5.84
C GLY A 152 -13.52 16.01 -4.59
N GLU A 153 -13.75 15.38 -3.43
CA GLU A 153 -14.09 16.07 -2.18
C GLU A 153 -13.00 15.88 -1.12
N LYS A 154 -12.72 14.63 -0.73
CA LYS A 154 -11.74 14.31 0.32
C LYS A 154 -11.29 12.85 0.30
N VAL A 155 -10.18 12.60 0.97
CA VAL A 155 -9.76 11.25 1.39
C VAL A 155 -9.57 11.25 2.90
N GLU A 156 -10.19 10.29 3.58
CA GLU A 156 -10.01 10.03 5.00
C GLU A 156 -9.19 8.76 5.20
N TYR A 157 -8.12 8.83 5.97
CA TYR A 157 -7.20 7.71 6.18
C TYR A 157 -7.37 7.14 7.57
N TYR A 158 -7.36 5.82 7.67
CA TYR A 158 -7.57 5.07 8.89
C TYR A 158 -6.51 3.98 9.07
N ILE A 159 -6.07 3.80 10.30
CA ILE A 159 -5.30 2.63 10.72
C ILE A 159 -6.01 2.02 11.94
N ASP A 160 -6.31 0.73 11.89
CA ASP A 160 -7.09 0.00 12.90
C ASP A 160 -8.39 0.72 13.30
N ASP A 161 -9.13 1.18 12.30
CA ASP A 161 -10.40 1.93 12.42
C ASP A 161 -10.29 3.32 13.09
N VAL A 162 -9.07 3.78 13.39
CA VAL A 162 -8.83 5.14 13.90
C VAL A 162 -8.55 6.08 12.74
N LEU A 163 -9.30 7.19 12.64
CA LEU A 163 -9.02 8.26 11.68
C LEU A 163 -7.70 8.94 12.04
N VAL A 164 -6.72 8.87 11.15
CA VAL A 164 -5.35 9.37 11.36
C VAL A 164 -5.01 10.58 10.50
N ALA A 165 -5.67 10.73 9.35
CA ALA A 165 -5.49 11.90 8.49
C ALA A 165 -6.73 12.18 7.64
N THR A 166 -6.84 13.41 7.15
CA THR A 166 -7.82 13.81 6.13
C THR A 166 -7.16 14.76 5.17
N ILE A 167 -7.30 14.51 3.86
CA ILE A 167 -6.83 15.37 2.78
C ILE A 167 -8.06 15.87 2.01
N THR A 168 -8.13 17.17 1.74
CA THR A 168 -9.24 17.82 1.00
C THR A 168 -8.76 18.56 -0.25
N GLU A 169 -7.49 18.40 -0.63
CA GLU A 169 -6.85 19.05 -1.78
C GLU A 169 -6.23 17.98 -2.70
N ASN A 170 -6.19 18.25 -4.00
CA ASN A 170 -5.65 17.33 -5.03
C ASN A 170 -6.33 15.95 -5.01
N ILE A 171 -7.67 15.95 -4.88
CA ILE A 171 -8.47 14.73 -4.75
C ILE A 171 -8.77 14.11 -6.13
N PRO A 172 -8.44 12.82 -6.34
CA PRO A 172 -8.75 12.14 -7.58
C PRO A 172 -10.22 12.18 -8.00
N THR A 173 -10.40 12.17 -9.32
CA THR A 173 -11.73 12.17 -9.96
C THR A 173 -11.94 11.04 -10.96
N LYS A 174 -10.91 10.22 -11.22
CA LYS A 174 -10.97 9.09 -12.17
C LYS A 174 -11.00 7.76 -11.42
N PRO A 175 -11.74 6.74 -11.92
CA PRO A 175 -11.57 5.38 -11.43
C PRO A 175 -10.12 4.91 -11.56
N MET A 176 -9.63 4.18 -10.56
CA MET A 176 -8.20 3.82 -10.43
C MET A 176 -8.02 2.32 -10.19
N GLU A 177 -6.87 1.80 -10.62
CA GLU A 177 -6.43 0.44 -10.25
C GLU A 177 -5.97 0.47 -8.79
N VAL A 178 -6.13 -0.63 -8.06
CA VAL A 178 -5.60 -0.80 -6.70
C VAL A 178 -4.29 -1.55 -6.77
N TRP A 179 -3.32 -1.11 -5.99
CA TRP A 179 -1.99 -1.66 -5.93
C TRP A 179 -1.59 -1.88 -4.47
N ILE A 180 -0.90 -2.99 -4.23
CA ILE A 180 -0.44 -3.37 -2.89
C ILE A 180 0.94 -4.00 -3.02
N GLY A 181 1.90 -3.51 -2.24
CA GLY A 181 3.26 -4.02 -2.31
C GLY A 181 4.24 -3.29 -1.44
N ALA A 182 5.51 -3.58 -1.65
CA ALA A 182 6.61 -2.84 -1.05
C ALA A 182 7.61 -2.45 -2.14
N TRP A 183 8.17 -1.26 -2.01
CA TRP A 183 9.21 -0.73 -2.89
C TRP A 183 10.30 -0.07 -2.05
N CYS A 184 11.41 0.33 -2.68
CA CYS A 184 12.61 0.77 -1.95
C CYS A 184 13.00 2.22 -2.29
N PRO A 185 12.15 3.22 -1.97
CA PRO A 185 12.47 4.63 -2.20
C PRO A 185 13.61 5.12 -1.32
N SER A 186 14.33 6.13 -1.79
CA SER A 186 15.47 6.72 -1.07
C SER A 186 15.04 7.47 0.20
N TRP A 187 13.82 8.00 0.21
CA TRP A 187 13.28 8.74 1.35
C TRP A 187 12.85 7.81 2.51
N ALA A 188 12.68 6.51 2.26
CA ALA A 188 12.32 5.53 3.31
C ALA A 188 13.53 5.05 4.14
N GLY A 189 14.70 5.67 3.91
CA GLY A 189 15.94 5.39 4.64
C GLY A 189 17.04 4.84 3.75
N GLU A 190 18.18 4.56 4.38
CA GLU A 190 19.38 4.11 3.70
C GLU A 190 19.23 2.70 3.12
N GLN A 191 19.89 2.47 1.97
CA GLN A 191 20.02 1.15 1.37
C GLN A 191 20.79 0.20 2.29
N THR A 192 20.30 -1.03 2.41
CA THR A 192 20.94 -2.08 3.22
C THR A 192 21.21 -3.33 2.37
N ASN A 193 21.95 -4.30 2.89
CA ASN A 193 22.09 -5.62 2.25
C ASN A 193 21.06 -6.64 2.77
N ASP A 194 20.10 -6.18 3.58
CA ASP A 194 19.14 -7.06 4.23
C ASP A 194 18.00 -7.44 3.27
N LYS A 195 17.51 -8.67 3.43
CA LYS A 195 16.24 -9.09 2.84
C LYS A 195 15.12 -8.90 3.86
N SER A 196 13.93 -8.59 3.38
CA SER A 196 12.72 -8.55 4.21
C SER A 196 11.49 -9.00 3.44
N GLU A 197 10.36 -9.05 4.13
CA GLU A 197 9.08 -9.50 3.59
C GLU A 197 7.96 -8.64 4.17
N MET A 198 6.92 -8.39 3.38
CA MET A 198 5.59 -8.01 3.88
C MET A 198 4.57 -9.09 3.50
N THR A 199 3.48 -9.18 4.26
CA THR A 199 2.38 -10.11 3.97
C THR A 199 1.08 -9.34 3.77
N ILE A 200 0.36 -9.65 2.70
CA ILE A 200 -0.98 -9.14 2.40
C ILE A 200 -1.97 -10.26 2.71
N TYR A 201 -2.86 -10.00 3.67
CA TYR A 201 -3.87 -10.95 4.12
C TYR A 201 -5.19 -10.79 3.37
N SER A 202 -5.64 -9.55 3.16
CA SER A 202 -6.89 -9.28 2.43
C SER A 202 -6.94 -7.87 1.84
N PHE A 203 -7.81 -7.73 0.84
CA PHE A 203 -8.29 -6.46 0.31
C PHE A 203 -9.82 -6.50 0.24
N ASN A 204 -10.47 -5.47 0.76
CA ASN A 204 -11.92 -5.27 0.67
C ASN A 204 -12.21 -3.90 0.08
N TYR A 205 -13.16 -3.85 -0.85
CA TYR A 205 -13.69 -2.61 -1.39
C TYR A 205 -15.19 -2.52 -1.14
N ARG A 206 -15.65 -1.37 -0.64
CA ARG A 206 -17.07 -1.06 -0.49
C ARG A 206 -17.39 0.27 -1.18
N SER A 207 -18.16 0.18 -2.27
CA SER A 207 -18.74 1.34 -2.95
C SER A 207 -19.54 2.22 -1.99
N PHE A 208 -19.48 3.54 -2.18
CA PHE A 208 -20.38 4.50 -1.52
C PHE A 208 -21.68 4.75 -2.29
N ASN A 209 -21.77 4.23 -3.52
CA ASN A 209 -22.99 4.16 -4.32
C ASN A 209 -23.77 2.89 -4.01
#